data_AF-I1A791-F1
#
_entry.id   AF-I1A791-F1
#
_cell.length_a   1.000
_cell.length_b   1.000
_cell.length_c   1.000
_cell.angle_alpha   90.00
_cell.angle_beta   90.00
_cell.angle_gamma   90.00
#
_symmetry.space_group_name_H-M   'P 1'
#
loop_
_entity.id
_entity.type
_entity.pdbx_description
1 polymer ?
#
loop_
_entity_poly.entity_id
_entity_poly.type
_entity_poly.pdbx_seq_one_letter_code
_entity_poly.pdbx_strand_id
1 'polypeptide(L)'
;MYKYKSHINKNNFYIILTQVALLTVALLVWLLIPFGMGIKTSEYEKITHGLSEEEVAQLGQQVATKTLISYLSNTLVIVFYMFYAVLLRHKLKYGYIFLISWIIVFSAIAFMPFYQGTKLLSSIQIVFGSIISAITITIILNLLWMTVQFHIQRKFHNYELYKIHKGRSK
;
A
#
# COMPACT_ATOMS: atom_id res chain seq x y z
N MET A 1 10.85 -19.34 25.67
CA MET A 1 11.24 -17.92 25.50
C MET A 1 10.06 -17.14 24.93
N TYR A 2 9.42 -16.27 25.70
CA TYR A 2 8.27 -15.48 25.23
C TYR A 2 8.72 -14.55 24.08
N LYS A 3 8.11 -14.69 22.89
CA LYS A 3 8.36 -13.77 21.77
C LYS A 3 7.73 -12.42 22.11
N TYR A 4 8.54 -11.36 22.18
CA TYR A 4 8.05 -9.99 22.37
C TYR A 4 7.02 -9.63 21.30
N LYS A 5 5.89 -9.04 21.71
CA LYS A 5 4.84 -8.51 20.85
C LYS A 5 4.37 -7.17 21.44
N SER A 6 4.03 -6.21 20.59
CA SER A 6 3.67 -4.86 21.01
C SER A 6 2.37 -4.39 20.34
N HIS A 7 1.68 -3.44 20.95
CA HIS A 7 0.53 -2.76 20.35
C HIS A 7 1.00 -1.59 19.48
N ILE A 8 0.20 -1.23 18.48
CA ILE A 8 0.49 -0.03 17.69
C ILE A 8 0.31 1.21 18.59
N ASN A 9 1.33 2.06 18.66
CA ASN A 9 1.25 3.33 19.36
C ASN A 9 0.19 4.23 18.72
N LYS A 10 -0.51 5.03 19.54
CA LYS A 10 -1.58 5.95 19.15
C LYS A 10 -1.16 6.83 17.97
N ASN A 11 0.03 7.44 18.06
CA ASN A 11 0.53 8.34 17.01
C ASN A 11 0.71 7.59 15.69
N ASN A 12 1.40 6.44 15.71
CA ASN A 12 1.60 5.62 14.51
C ASN A 12 0.28 5.16 13.91
N PHE A 13 -0.71 4.81 14.73
CA PHE A 13 -2.04 4.42 14.27
C PHE A 13 -2.74 5.54 13.50
N TYR A 14 -2.75 6.77 14.04
CA TYR A 14 -3.38 7.90 13.35
C TYR A 14 -2.61 8.36 12.10
N ILE A 15 -1.28 8.25 12.10
CA ILE A 15 -0.48 8.48 10.90
C ILE A 15 -0.86 7.47 9.82
N ILE A 16 -0.90 6.18 10.15
CA ILE A 16 -1.33 5.12 9.22
C ILE A 16 -2.74 5.38 8.70
N LEU A 17 -3.69 5.68 9.58
CA LEU A 17 -5.08 5.95 9.23
C LEU A 17 -5.18 7.09 8.20
N THR A 18 -4.44 8.19 8.44
CA THR A 18 -4.42 9.35 7.56
C THR A 18 -3.81 9.01 6.20
N GLN A 19 -2.67 8.34 6.19
CA GLN A 19 -1.99 7.92 4.95
C GLN A 19 -2.86 6.98 4.12
N VAL A 20 -3.54 6.04 4.76
CA VAL A 20 -4.45 5.11 4.08
C VAL A 20 -5.69 5.83 3.54
N ALA A 21 -6.25 6.78 4.28
CA ALA A 21 -7.37 7.61 3.78
C ALA A 21 -6.95 8.39 2.53
N LEU A 22 -5.78 9.05 2.56
CA LEU A 22 -5.24 9.76 1.41
C LEU A 22 -4.98 8.83 0.22
N LEU A 23 -4.41 7.65 0.46
CA LEU A 23 -4.20 6.64 -0.57
C LEU A 23 -5.51 6.18 -1.20
N THR A 24 -6.56 5.99 -0.39
CA THR A 24 -7.89 5.58 -0.87
C THR A 24 -8.48 6.63 -1.79
N VAL A 25 -8.40 7.92 -1.43
CA VAL A 25 -8.85 9.02 -2.28
C VAL A 25 -8.05 9.07 -3.58
N ALA A 26 -6.73 8.95 -3.52
CA ALA A 26 -5.88 8.95 -4.71
C ALA A 26 -6.19 7.78 -5.66
N LEU A 27 -6.42 6.58 -5.13
CA LEU A 27 -6.82 5.40 -5.90
C LEU A 27 -8.21 5.57 -6.53
N LEU A 28 -9.14 6.22 -5.85
CA LEU A 28 -10.47 6.51 -6.38
C LEU A 28 -10.37 7.48 -7.58
N VAL A 29 -9.57 8.53 -7.45
CA VAL A 29 -9.32 9.45 -8.59
C VAL A 29 -8.64 8.70 -9.74
N TRP A 30 -7.65 7.87 -9.46
CA TRP A 30 -6.98 7.04 -10.46
C TRP A 30 -7.95 6.14 -11.23
N LEU A 31 -8.89 5.50 -10.53
CA LEU A 31 -9.94 4.69 -11.15
C LEU A 31 -10.82 5.51 -12.08
N LEU A 32 -11.17 6.74 -11.71
CA LEU A 32 -12.09 7.59 -12.49
C LEU A 32 -11.45 8.18 -13.75
N ILE A 33 -10.12 8.29 -13.81
CA ILE A 33 -9.43 8.91 -14.96
C ILE A 33 -9.82 8.25 -16.30
N PRO A 34 -9.73 6.92 -16.48
CA PRO A 34 -10.13 6.27 -17.72
C PRO A 34 -11.61 6.46 -18.09
N PHE A 35 -12.51 6.57 -17.10
CA PHE A 35 -13.96 6.73 -17.34
C PHE A 35 -14.34 8.18 -17.66
N GLY A 36 -13.69 9.17 -17.04
CA GLY A 36 -14.01 10.59 -17.22
C GLY A 36 -13.34 11.24 -18.43
N MET A 37 -12.10 10.84 -18.74
CA MET A 37 -11.33 11.45 -19.83
C MET A 37 -11.18 10.57 -21.08
N GLY A 38 -11.61 9.30 -20.99
CA GLY A 38 -11.38 8.30 -22.03
C GLY A 38 -9.91 7.92 -22.16
N ILE A 39 -9.64 6.88 -22.96
CA ILE A 39 -8.27 6.47 -23.29
C ILE A 39 -7.78 7.32 -24.47
N LYS A 40 -7.47 8.60 -24.20
CA LYS A 40 -6.84 9.47 -25.21
C LYS A 40 -5.33 9.48 -25.02
N THR A 41 -4.67 8.48 -25.59
CA THR A 41 -3.22 8.48 -25.79
C THR A 41 -2.93 8.48 -27.28
N SER A 42 -1.96 9.31 -27.70
CA SER A 42 -1.44 9.31 -29.07
C SER A 42 -0.86 7.94 -29.48
N GLU A 43 -0.48 7.12 -28.50
CA GLU A 43 -0.13 5.71 -28.68
C GLU A 43 -1.36 4.83 -28.91
N TYR A 44 -2.49 5.09 -28.24
CA TYR A 44 -3.75 4.38 -28.52
C TYR A 44 -4.21 4.67 -29.95
N GLU A 45 -4.19 5.94 -30.38
CA GLU A 45 -4.48 6.32 -31.78
C GLU A 45 -3.54 5.65 -32.79
N LYS A 46 -2.26 5.45 -32.46
CA LYS A 46 -1.32 4.70 -33.31
C LYS A 46 -1.61 3.20 -33.35
N ILE A 47 -2.01 2.60 -32.24
CA ILE A 47 -2.31 1.16 -32.14
C ILE A 47 -3.67 0.84 -32.76
N THR A 48 -4.63 1.77 -32.67
CA THR A 48 -5.96 1.64 -33.29
C THR A 48 -6.01 2.12 -34.73
N HIS A 49 -4.91 2.67 -35.26
CA HIS A 49 -4.84 3.11 -36.65
C HIS A 49 -4.94 1.89 -37.59
N GLY A 50 -6.11 1.69 -38.20
CA GLY A 50 -6.40 0.55 -39.07
C GLY A 50 -7.12 -0.62 -38.39
N LEU A 51 -7.49 -0.50 -37.12
CA LEU A 51 -8.40 -1.44 -36.46
C LEU A 51 -9.86 -1.08 -36.76
N SER A 52 -10.72 -2.10 -36.83
CA SER A 52 -12.17 -1.94 -36.90
C SER A 52 -12.75 -1.36 -35.60
N GLU A 53 -13.93 -0.74 -35.67
CA GLU A 53 -14.60 -0.19 -34.48
C GLU A 53 -14.84 -1.24 -33.38
N GLU A 54 -15.07 -2.50 -33.75
CA GLU A 54 -15.20 -3.62 -32.81
C GLU A 54 -13.91 -3.93 -32.07
N GLU A 55 -12.75 -3.93 -32.74
CA GLU A 55 -11.46 -4.18 -32.12
C GLU A 55 -11.07 -3.05 -31.15
N VAL A 56 -11.40 -1.80 -31.48
CA VAL A 56 -11.20 -0.64 -30.60
C VAL A 56 -12.07 -0.73 -29.35
N ALA A 57 -13.34 -1.15 -29.51
CA ALA A 57 -14.27 -1.35 -28.39
C ALA A 57 -13.80 -2.48 -27.46
N GLN A 58 -13.36 -3.61 -28.01
CA GLN A 58 -12.82 -4.73 -27.23
C GLN A 58 -11.57 -4.34 -26.44
N LEU A 59 -10.64 -3.60 -27.06
CA LEU A 59 -9.43 -3.12 -26.40
C LEU A 59 -9.76 -2.18 -25.23
N GLY A 60 -10.68 -1.24 -25.45
CA GLY A 60 -11.15 -0.32 -24.41
C GLY A 60 -11.80 -1.04 -23.24
N GLN A 61 -12.63 -2.05 -23.52
CA GLN A 61 -13.25 -2.90 -22.50
C GLN A 61 -12.22 -3.69 -21.70
N GLN A 62 -11.18 -4.23 -22.34
CA GLN A 62 -10.10 -4.94 -21.64
C GLN A 62 -9.31 -4.02 -20.71
N VAL A 63 -8.96 -2.81 -21.15
CA VAL A 63 -8.22 -1.83 -20.33
C VAL A 63 -9.06 -1.37 -19.14
N ALA A 64 -10.34 -1.05 -19.37
CA ALA A 64 -11.26 -0.67 -18.30
C ALA A 64 -11.43 -1.79 -17.27
N THR A 65 -11.63 -3.03 -17.73
CA THR A 65 -11.79 -4.20 -16.85
C THR A 65 -10.53 -4.47 -16.03
N LYS A 66 -9.34 -4.43 -16.64
CA LYS A 66 -8.07 -4.59 -15.92
C LYS A 66 -7.87 -3.51 -14.86
N THR A 67 -8.19 -2.26 -15.19
CA THR A 67 -8.08 -1.14 -14.25
C THR A 67 -9.03 -1.32 -13.07
N LEU A 68 -10.28 -1.72 -13.33
CA LEU A 68 -11.29 -1.95 -12.32
C LEU A 68 -10.91 -3.12 -11.39
N ILE A 69 -10.46 -4.25 -11.94
CA ILE A 69 -9.99 -5.41 -11.15
C ILE A 69 -8.79 -5.02 -10.29
N SER A 70 -7.85 -4.25 -10.84
CA SER A 70 -6.68 -3.78 -10.10
C SER A 70 -7.07 -2.86 -8.95
N TYR A 71 -8.00 -1.93 -9.18
CA TYR A 71 -8.56 -1.08 -8.13
C TYR A 71 -9.26 -1.89 -7.04
N LEU A 72 -10.13 -2.83 -7.40
CA LEU A 72 -10.85 -3.67 -6.43
C LEU A 72 -9.87 -4.48 -5.58
N SER A 73 -8.85 -5.06 -6.21
CA SER A 73 -7.81 -5.82 -5.53
C SER A 73 -7.05 -4.95 -4.52
N ASN A 74 -6.60 -3.77 -4.93
CA ASN A 74 -5.89 -2.84 -4.06
C ASN A 74 -6.77 -2.30 -2.92
N THR A 75 -8.04 -2.01 -3.22
CA THR A 75 -9.01 -1.55 -2.22
C THR A 75 -9.25 -2.63 -1.16
N LEU A 76 -9.43 -3.89 -1.56
CA LEU A 76 -9.58 -5.00 -0.62
C LEU A 76 -8.34 -5.15 0.26
N VAL A 77 -7.14 -5.10 -0.32
CA VAL A 77 -5.88 -5.16 0.42
C VAL A 77 -5.80 -4.04 1.47
N ILE A 78 -6.17 -2.82 1.10
CA ILE A 78 -6.20 -1.66 2.00
C ILE A 78 -7.23 -1.86 3.12
N VAL A 79 -8.43 -2.36 2.81
CA VAL A 79 -9.47 -2.66 3.82
C VAL A 79 -8.98 -3.71 4.80
N PHE A 80 -8.36 -4.80 4.32
CA PHE A 80 -7.77 -5.82 5.18
C PHE A 80 -6.67 -5.24 6.07
N TYR A 81 -5.78 -4.42 5.51
CA TYR A 81 -4.74 -3.74 6.28
C TYR A 81 -5.34 -2.88 7.40
N MET A 82 -6.37 -2.09 7.08
CA MET A 82 -7.06 -1.24 8.04
C MET A 82 -7.71 -2.05 9.16
N PHE A 83 -8.39 -3.13 8.82
CA PHE A 83 -8.97 -4.04 9.80
C PHE A 83 -7.89 -4.60 10.75
N TYR A 84 -6.78 -5.07 10.20
CA TYR A 84 -5.64 -5.52 11.01
C TYR A 84 -5.04 -4.41 11.87
N ALA A 85 -4.87 -3.20 11.35
CA ALA A 85 -4.31 -2.07 12.09
C ALA A 85 -5.19 -1.69 13.29
N VAL A 86 -6.51 -1.67 13.11
CA VAL A 86 -7.48 -1.44 14.19
C VAL A 86 -7.40 -2.55 15.25
N LEU A 87 -7.36 -3.82 14.82
CA LEU A 87 -7.20 -4.94 15.76
C LEU A 87 -5.89 -4.84 16.55
N LEU A 88 -4.78 -4.50 15.90
CA LEU A 88 -3.46 -4.36 16.54
C LEU A 88 -3.34 -3.15 17.48
N ARG A 89 -4.22 -2.16 17.31
CA ARG A 89 -4.35 -1.04 18.24
C ARG A 89 -5.08 -1.43 19.53
N HIS A 90 -6.16 -2.22 19.41
CA HIS A 90 -7.10 -2.41 20.52
C HIS A 90 -7.10 -3.81 21.16
N LYS A 91 -6.82 -4.88 20.39
CA LYS A 91 -7.01 -6.27 20.84
C LYS A 91 -5.77 -7.15 20.66
N LEU A 92 -5.08 -7.01 19.53
CA LEU A 92 -3.97 -7.86 19.13
C LEU A 92 -2.63 -7.14 19.27
N LYS A 93 -1.54 -7.91 19.28
CA LYS A 93 -0.17 -7.40 19.31
C LYS A 93 0.57 -7.86 18.06
N TYR A 94 1.36 -6.98 17.46
CA TYR A 94 2.12 -7.27 16.25
C TYR A 94 3.53 -7.77 16.57
N GLY A 95 4.14 -8.42 15.58
CA GLY A 95 5.56 -8.76 15.55
C GLY A 95 6.14 -8.48 14.16
N TYR A 96 7.38 -8.90 13.92
CA TYR A 96 8.09 -8.63 12.66
C TYR A 96 7.36 -9.12 11.40
N ILE A 97 6.71 -10.29 11.46
CA ILE A 97 6.02 -10.87 10.30
C ILE A 97 4.97 -9.89 9.77
N PHE A 98 4.20 -9.26 10.65
CA PHE A 98 3.21 -8.26 10.27
C PHE A 98 3.86 -7.08 9.56
N LEU A 99 4.92 -6.50 10.13
CA LEU A 99 5.58 -5.32 9.54
C LEU A 99 6.19 -5.65 8.17
N ILE A 100 6.93 -6.76 8.09
CA ILE A 100 7.60 -7.19 6.86
C ILE A 100 6.58 -7.54 5.77
N SER A 101 5.52 -8.26 6.10
CA SER A 101 4.48 -8.62 5.12
C SER A 101 3.83 -7.39 4.51
N TRP A 102 3.49 -6.39 5.34
CA TRP A 102 2.85 -5.18 4.85
C TRP A 102 3.81 -4.25 4.12
N ILE A 103 5.10 -4.22 4.48
CA ILE A 103 6.12 -3.52 3.68
C ILE A 103 6.17 -4.09 2.25
N ILE A 104 6.18 -5.42 2.10
CA ILE A 104 6.20 -6.07 0.78
C ILE A 104 4.94 -5.73 -0.02
N VAL A 105 3.77 -5.82 0.61
CA VAL A 105 2.48 -5.51 -0.03
C VAL A 105 2.42 -4.04 -0.47
N PHE A 106 2.78 -3.10 0.39
CA PHE A 106 2.80 -1.68 0.02
C PHE A 106 3.88 -1.36 -1.02
N SER A 107 4.99 -2.09 -1.05
CA SER A 107 5.97 -1.96 -2.13
C SER A 107 5.35 -2.30 -3.48
N ALA A 108 4.57 -3.39 -3.57
CA ALA A 108 3.85 -3.74 -4.79
C ALA A 108 2.84 -2.65 -5.21
N ILE A 109 2.10 -2.08 -4.26
CA ILE A 109 1.16 -0.97 -4.52
C ILE A 109 1.90 0.29 -4.99
N ALA A 110 3.10 0.58 -4.46
CA ALA A 110 3.88 1.75 -4.85
C ALA A 110 4.31 1.71 -6.32
N PHE A 111 4.62 0.53 -6.86
CA PHE A 111 5.03 0.36 -8.26
C PHE A 111 3.87 0.09 -9.22
N MET A 112 2.69 -0.27 -8.70
CA MET A 112 1.50 -0.61 -9.51
C MET A 112 1.15 0.44 -10.58
N PRO A 113 1.18 1.76 -10.30
CA PRO A 113 0.83 2.76 -11.32
C PRO A 113 1.72 2.74 -12.56
N PHE A 114 2.95 2.22 -12.44
CA PHE A 114 3.97 2.27 -13.49
C PHE A 114 4.44 0.89 -13.95
N TYR A 115 3.77 -0.19 -13.54
CA TYR A 115 4.21 -1.56 -13.84
C TYR A 115 4.25 -1.85 -15.36
N GLN A 116 3.34 -1.26 -16.14
CA GLN A 116 3.29 -1.41 -17.61
C GLN A 116 4.18 -0.40 -18.35
N GLY A 117 4.97 0.39 -17.62
CA GLY A 117 5.71 1.52 -18.15
C GLY A 117 4.87 2.80 -18.26
N THR A 118 5.53 3.93 -18.52
CA THR A 118 4.90 5.26 -18.56
C THR A 118 4.43 5.69 -19.93
N LYS A 119 4.84 4.98 -21.00
CA LYS A 119 4.56 5.37 -22.39
C LYS A 119 3.06 5.41 -22.71
N LEU A 120 2.34 4.41 -22.21
CA LEU A 120 0.90 4.23 -22.41
C LEU A 120 0.03 5.09 -21.46
N LEU A 121 0.65 5.86 -20.56
CA LEU A 121 -0.07 6.67 -19.57
C LEU A 121 -0.18 8.11 -20.04
N SER A 122 -1.37 8.70 -19.88
CA SER A 122 -1.56 10.14 -20.09
C SER A 122 -0.80 10.95 -19.03
N SER A 123 -0.50 12.23 -19.31
CA SER A 123 0.18 13.10 -18.34
C SER A 123 -0.55 13.18 -17.00
N ILE A 124 -1.88 13.17 -17.01
CA ILE A 124 -2.70 13.18 -15.79
C ILE A 124 -2.56 11.87 -15.03
N GLN A 125 -2.56 10.72 -15.72
CA GLN A 125 -2.26 9.44 -15.09
C GLN A 125 -0.86 9.48 -14.47
N ILE A 126 0.17 9.94 -15.18
CA ILE A 126 1.53 10.02 -14.62
C ILE A 126 1.57 10.84 -13.32
N VAL A 127 0.87 11.98 -13.28
CA VAL A 127 0.80 12.82 -12.07
C VAL A 127 0.12 12.08 -10.92
N PHE A 128 -1.08 11.51 -11.13
CA PHE A 128 -1.79 10.79 -10.08
C PHE A 128 -1.11 9.50 -9.65
N GLY A 129 -0.46 8.79 -10.58
CA GLY A 129 0.36 7.63 -10.31
C GLY A 129 1.54 7.98 -9.42
N SER A 130 2.19 9.12 -9.68
CA SER A 130 3.28 9.63 -8.84
C SER A 130 2.80 9.97 -7.43
N ILE A 131 1.60 10.55 -7.29
CA ILE A 131 0.97 10.84 -5.99
C ILE A 131 0.70 9.54 -5.22
N ILE A 132 0.13 8.52 -5.88
CA ILE A 132 -0.12 7.20 -5.28
C ILE A 132 1.19 6.58 -4.79
N SER A 133 2.23 6.55 -5.65
CA SER A 133 3.54 6.02 -5.29
C SER A 133 4.14 6.78 -4.11
N ALA A 134 4.09 8.11 -4.11
CA ALA A 134 4.63 8.94 -3.04
C ALA A 134 3.93 8.67 -1.69
N ILE A 135 2.60 8.68 -1.66
CA ILE A 135 1.83 8.36 -0.44
C ILE A 135 2.20 6.95 0.05
N THR A 136 2.25 5.98 -0.86
CA THR A 136 2.57 4.59 -0.51
C THR A 136 3.99 4.45 0.04
N ILE A 137 4.97 5.16 -0.52
CA ILE A 137 6.33 5.22 0.02
C ILE A 137 6.34 5.79 1.43
N THR A 138 5.54 6.82 1.74
CA THR A 138 5.44 7.33 3.11
C THR A 138 4.86 6.30 4.10
N ILE A 139 3.94 5.42 3.66
CA ILE A 139 3.45 4.30 4.47
C ILE A 139 4.57 3.31 4.74
N ILE A 140 5.36 2.95 3.72
CA ILE A 140 6.50 2.04 3.84
C ILE A 140 7.53 2.60 4.83
N LEU A 141 7.87 3.88 4.74
CA LEU A 141 8.80 4.54 5.66
C LEU A 141 8.29 4.50 7.11
N ASN A 142 6.99 4.71 7.32
CA ASN A 142 6.38 4.60 8.64
C ASN A 142 6.43 3.15 9.19
N LEU A 143 6.19 2.15 8.35
CA LEU A 143 6.32 0.73 8.74
C LEU A 143 7.78 0.35 9.07
N LEU A 144 8.75 0.88 8.32
CA LEU A 144 10.18 0.71 8.63
C LEU A 144 10.52 1.37 9.97
N TRP A 145 10.03 2.58 10.22
CA TRP A 145 10.19 3.25 11.51
C TRP A 145 9.60 2.43 12.67
N MET A 146 8.38 1.90 12.49
CA MET A 146 7.77 0.99 13.46
C MET A 146 8.59 -0.28 13.69
N THR A 147 9.27 -0.78 12.66
CA THR A 147 10.18 -1.93 12.77
C THR A 147 11.39 -1.62 13.63
N VAL A 148 12.00 -0.44 13.45
CA VAL A 148 13.11 0.03 14.28
C VAL A 148 12.67 0.20 15.73
N GLN A 149 11.54 0.87 15.97
CA GLN A 149 10.99 1.05 17.32
C GLN A 149 10.70 -0.30 18.00
N PHE A 150 10.10 -1.23 17.28
CA PHE A 150 9.85 -2.58 17.78
C PHE A 150 11.15 -3.34 18.10
N HIS A 151 12.19 -3.18 17.28
CA HIS A 151 13.51 -3.77 17.53
C HIS A 151 14.14 -3.28 18.82
N ILE A 152 14.10 -1.96 19.04
CA ILE A 152 14.63 -1.31 20.24
C ILE A 152 13.86 -1.80 21.48
N GLN A 153 12.52 -1.76 21.45
CA GLN A 153 11.68 -2.22 22.57
C GLN A 153 11.92 -3.69 22.92
N ARG A 154 12.11 -4.55 21.92
CA ARG A 154 12.45 -5.96 22.14
C ARG A 154 13.80 -6.14 22.84
N LYS A 155 14.82 -5.35 22.48
CA LYS A 155 16.13 -5.41 23.16
C LYS A 155 16.02 -5.00 24.62
N PHE A 156 15.31 -3.92 24.92
CA PHE A 156 15.07 -3.49 26.30
C PHE A 156 14.33 -4.56 27.11
N HIS A 157 13.26 -5.14 26.56
CA HIS A 157 12.52 -6.22 27.23
C HIS A 157 13.40 -7.44 27.53
N ASN A 158 14.23 -7.88 26.58
CA ASN A 158 15.17 -8.99 26.80
C ASN A 158 16.21 -8.66 27.88
N TYR A 159 16.69 -7.42 27.93
CA TYR A 159 17.63 -6.96 28.95
C TYR A 159 16.99 -6.95 30.35
N GLU A 160 15.77 -6.44 30.47
CA GLU A 160 15.02 -6.45 31.73
C GLU A 160 14.75 -7.87 32.22
N LEU A 161 14.32 -8.77 31.32
CA LEU A 161 14.16 -10.18 31.64
C LEU A 161 15.47 -10.79 32.16
N TYR A 162 16.60 -10.52 31.49
CA TYR A 162 17.90 -11.01 31.92
C TYR A 162 18.27 -10.48 33.32
N LYS A 163 18.10 -9.17 33.57
CA LYS A 163 18.36 -8.53 34.87
C LYS A 163 17.53 -9.14 35.99
N ILE A 164 16.23 -9.36 35.76
CA ILE A 164 15.31 -9.94 36.76
C ILE A 164 15.70 -11.38 37.09
N HIS A 165 16.04 -12.20 36.09
CA HIS A 165 16.41 -13.61 36.32
C HIS A 165 17.78 -13.74 36.99
N LYS A 166 18.75 -12.86 36.66
CA LYS A 166 20.04 -12.83 37.36
C LYS A 166 19.93 -12.25 38.78
N GLY A 167 19.03 -11.30 39.01
CA GLY A 167 18.77 -10.69 40.32
C GLY A 167 18.04 -11.59 41.32
N ARG A 168 17.32 -12.62 40.85
CA ARG A 168 16.68 -13.66 41.69
C ARG A 168 17.57 -14.86 42.01
N SER A 169 18.77 -14.90 41.44
CA SER A 169 19.75 -16.00 41.63
C SER A 169 20.80 -15.70 42.73
N LYS A 170 20.63 -14.60 43.47
CA LYS A 170 21.34 -14.27 44.70
C LYS A 170 20.33 -14.19 45.83
#